data_AF-K6WTN0-F1
#
_entry.id   AF-K6WTN0-F1
#
_cell.length_a   1.000
_cell.length_b   1.000
_cell.length_c   1.000
_cell.angle_alpha   90.00
_cell.angle_beta   90.00
_cell.angle_gamma   90.00
#
_symmetry.space_group_name_H-M   'P 1'
#
loop_
_entity.id
_entity.type
_entity.pdbx_description
1 polymer ?
#
loop_
_entity_poly.entity_id
_entity_poly.type
_entity_poly.pdbx_seq_one_letter_code
_entity_poly.pdbx_strand_id
1 'polypeptide(L)'
;MSDLQAELEDLKRENARLRKLLKLTDAEAGPARGTQTAWFDKAPGPVDARSSPQTKVEFYAALFGARRDVYAVRWENARTGKSGWMPAVEGGWRKDRPASDIRHLPLTPEVLAAHLTGDVHIGLYPMLPGDQTCWLAADFDGHAAMLDALAYLKAARAAGASAALEVSRSGIGAHVWIFFTGPVPAATARQLGTALVREAIAIRGRMDLRCYDRLFPSQDVLPGRGPGNLIAAPLQGKSRKLGTTLFL
;
A
#
# COMPACT_ATOMS: atom_id res chain seq x y z
N MET A 1 -11.35 40.26 -0.67
CA MET A 1 -11.58 38.81 -0.85
C MET A 1 -10.22 38.18 -1.03
N SER A 2 -9.87 37.13 -0.27
CA SER A 2 -8.56 36.49 -0.38
C SER A 2 -8.40 35.82 -1.74
N ASP A 3 -7.20 35.75 -2.30
CA ASP A 3 -6.94 35.10 -3.60
C ASP A 3 -7.52 33.68 -3.69
N LEU A 4 -7.51 32.94 -2.58
CA LEU A 4 -8.12 31.61 -2.45
C LEU A 4 -9.64 31.58 -2.69
N GLN A 5 -10.36 32.65 -2.35
CA GLN A 5 -11.79 32.76 -2.59
C GLN A 5 -12.06 33.02 -4.07
N ALA A 6 -11.21 33.81 -4.73
CA ALA A 6 -11.32 34.05 -6.16
C ALA A 6 -11.03 32.78 -6.97
N GLU A 7 -9.97 32.05 -6.61
CA GLU A 7 -9.61 30.77 -7.23
C GLU A 7 -10.70 29.71 -7.05
N LEU A 8 -11.33 29.65 -5.86
CA LEU A 8 -12.44 28.75 -5.61
C LEU A 8 -13.64 29.04 -6.52
N GLU A 9 -13.97 30.32 -6.73
CA GLU A 9 -15.10 30.72 -7.58
C GLU A 9 -14.80 30.53 -9.08
N ASP A 10 -13.54 30.67 -9.50
CA ASP A 10 -13.13 30.32 -10.86
C ASP A 10 -13.21 28.81 -11.10
N LEU A 11 -12.70 28.00 -10.17
CA LEU A 11 -12.79 26.53 -10.25
C LEU A 11 -14.24 26.04 -10.28
N LYS A 12 -15.13 26.63 -9.47
CA LYS A 12 -16.56 26.30 -9.49
C LYS A 12 -17.21 26.60 -10.86
N ARG A 13 -16.88 27.75 -11.46
CA ARG A 13 -17.37 28.14 -12.79
C ARG A 13 -16.87 27.18 -13.86
N GLU A 14 -15.60 26.82 -13.82
CA GLU A 14 -15.03 25.88 -14.80
C GLU A 14 -15.60 24.47 -14.62
N ASN A 15 -15.81 24.02 -13.38
CA ASN A 15 -16.45 22.73 -13.14
C ASN A 15 -17.88 22.69 -13.68
N ALA A 16 -18.66 23.76 -13.50
CA ALA A 16 -20.01 23.86 -14.07
C ALA A 16 -20.01 23.81 -15.60
N ARG A 17 -19.05 24.49 -16.24
CA ARG A 17 -18.87 24.46 -17.70
C ARG A 17 -18.54 23.05 -18.20
N LEU A 18 -17.59 22.38 -17.57
CA LEU A 18 -17.16 21.02 -17.94
C LEU A 18 -18.30 20.00 -17.77
N ARG A 19 -19.06 20.08 -16.67
CA ARG A 19 -20.24 19.23 -16.44
C ARG A 19 -21.26 19.34 -17.57
N LYS A 20 -21.53 20.58 -18.02
CA LYS A 20 -22.45 20.85 -19.14
C LYS A 20 -21.90 20.30 -20.47
N LEU A 21 -20.60 20.45 -20.72
CA LEU A 21 -19.95 19.95 -21.94
C LEU A 21 -20.01 18.42 -22.02
N LEU A 22 -19.81 17.75 -20.88
CA LEU A 22 -19.77 16.30 -20.75
C LEU A 22 -21.17 15.66 -20.59
N LYS A 23 -22.24 16.47 -20.48
CA LYS A 23 -23.62 16.02 -20.26
C LYS A 23 -23.78 15.12 -19.02
N LEU A 24 -23.01 15.41 -17.96
CA LEU A 24 -23.08 14.65 -16.71
C LEU A 24 -24.31 15.06 -15.89
N THR A 25 -25.01 14.08 -15.33
CA THR A 25 -26.03 14.29 -14.30
C THR A 25 -25.40 14.70 -12.97
N ASP A 26 -26.17 15.28 -12.04
CA ASP A 26 -25.67 15.63 -10.70
C ASP A 26 -25.17 14.41 -9.91
N ALA A 27 -25.68 13.22 -10.21
CA ALA A 27 -25.21 11.96 -9.63
C ALA A 27 -23.84 11.54 -10.20
N GLU A 28 -23.62 11.72 -11.51
CA GLU A 28 -22.36 11.42 -12.19
C GLU A 28 -21.29 12.49 -11.95
N ALA A 29 -21.72 13.74 -11.75
CA ALA A 29 -20.88 14.89 -11.45
C ALA A 29 -20.61 15.07 -9.95
N GLY A 30 -21.34 14.34 -9.11
CA GLY A 30 -21.11 14.30 -7.67
C GLY A 30 -19.70 13.78 -7.39
N PRO A 31 -19.03 14.25 -6.31
CA PRO A 31 -17.84 13.57 -5.85
C PRO A 31 -18.20 12.10 -5.61
N ALA A 32 -17.40 11.18 -6.14
CA ALA A 32 -17.66 9.75 -5.99
C ALA A 32 -17.94 9.45 -4.50
N ARG A 33 -19.18 9.05 -4.19
CA ARG A 33 -19.58 8.76 -2.81
C ARG A 33 -18.83 7.50 -2.38
N GLY A 34 -17.89 7.64 -1.46
CA GLY A 34 -16.98 6.58 -1.02
C GLY A 34 -15.49 6.84 -1.30
N THR A 35 -15.14 8.06 -1.69
CA THR A 35 -13.75 8.50 -1.88
C THR A 35 -12.96 8.42 -0.58
N GLN A 36 -11.66 8.13 -0.69
CA GLN A 36 -10.55 8.21 0.30
C GLN A 36 -10.80 8.94 1.65
N THR A 37 -11.66 9.96 1.72
CA THR A 37 -11.98 10.79 2.88
C THR A 37 -12.40 10.01 4.12
N ALA A 38 -13.16 8.92 3.99
CA ALA A 38 -13.63 8.14 5.15
C ALA A 38 -12.48 7.55 6.00
N TRP A 39 -11.30 7.37 5.41
CA TRP A 39 -10.09 7.00 6.16
C TRP A 39 -9.53 8.18 6.96
N PHE A 40 -9.51 9.37 6.35
CA PHE A 40 -8.97 10.59 6.93
C PHE A 40 -9.90 11.26 7.96
N ASP A 41 -11.16 10.83 8.04
CA ASP A 41 -12.10 11.27 9.08
C ASP A 41 -11.80 10.66 10.46
N LYS A 42 -10.90 9.65 10.53
CA LYS A 42 -10.45 9.01 11.78
C LYS A 42 -9.10 9.57 12.21
N ALA A 43 -8.85 9.59 13.53
CA ALA A 43 -7.53 9.93 14.08
C ALA A 43 -6.44 8.99 13.51
N PRO A 44 -5.23 9.50 13.18
CA PRO A 44 -4.75 10.86 13.47
C PRO A 44 -5.18 11.93 12.45
N GLY A 45 -6.00 11.57 11.46
CA GLY A 45 -6.48 12.48 10.43
C GLY A 45 -5.43 12.75 9.33
N PRO A 46 -5.66 13.76 8.49
CA PRO A 46 -4.70 14.15 7.45
C PRO A 46 -3.39 14.66 8.08
N VAL A 47 -2.26 14.23 7.53
CA VAL A 47 -0.92 14.71 7.92
C VAL A 47 -0.29 15.52 6.80
N ASP A 48 0.50 16.53 7.17
CA ASP A 48 1.23 17.37 6.23
C ASP A 48 2.70 17.57 6.66
N ALA A 49 3.44 18.40 5.93
CA ALA A 49 4.85 18.66 6.20
C ALA A 49 5.10 19.24 7.60
N ARG A 50 4.15 20.01 8.16
CA ARG A 50 4.21 20.68 9.47
C ARG A 50 3.79 19.75 10.61
N SER A 51 3.12 18.64 10.32
CA SER A 51 2.78 17.65 11.34
C SER A 51 4.04 17.12 12.05
N SER A 52 3.89 16.85 13.35
CA SER A 52 4.99 16.31 14.17
C SER A 52 5.47 14.96 13.62
N PRO A 53 6.74 14.58 13.85
CA PRO A 53 7.24 13.25 13.51
C PRO A 53 6.38 12.13 14.10
N GLN A 54 5.92 12.28 15.35
CA GLN A 54 5.07 11.31 16.03
C GLN A 54 3.74 11.12 15.28
N THR A 55 3.04 12.21 14.94
CA THR A 55 1.77 12.16 14.19
C THR A 55 1.94 11.49 12.83
N LYS A 56 3.08 11.74 12.14
CA LYS A 56 3.39 11.08 10.86
C LYS A 56 3.61 9.57 11.02
N VAL A 57 4.29 9.15 12.10
CA VAL A 57 4.48 7.72 12.42
C VAL A 57 3.16 7.06 12.77
N GLU A 58 2.32 7.69 13.57
CA GLU A 58 0.98 7.20 13.92
C GLU A 58 0.09 7.06 12.67
N PHE A 59 0.13 8.05 11.77
CA PHE A 59 -0.59 7.99 10.51
C PHE A 59 -0.13 6.83 9.64
N TYR A 60 1.20 6.67 9.50
CA TYR A 60 1.77 5.56 8.75
C TYR A 60 1.38 4.20 9.35
N ALA A 61 1.46 4.06 10.68
CA ALA A 61 1.08 2.84 11.39
C ALA A 61 -0.40 2.49 11.23
N ALA A 62 -1.27 3.50 11.21
CA ALA A 62 -2.70 3.31 10.95
C ALA A 62 -2.94 2.88 9.51
N LEU A 63 -2.37 3.62 8.54
CA LEU A 63 -2.61 3.40 7.11
C LEU A 63 -2.09 2.04 6.64
N PHE A 64 -0.86 1.68 7.04
CA PHE A 64 -0.25 0.41 6.72
C PHE A 64 -0.42 -0.61 7.85
N GLY A 65 -1.64 -0.70 8.41
CA GLY A 65 -1.99 -1.61 9.49
C GLY A 65 -1.55 -3.05 9.19
N ALA A 66 -0.59 -3.56 9.96
CA ALA A 66 0.06 -4.85 9.79
C ALA A 66 0.27 -5.51 11.16
N ARG A 67 0.81 -6.73 11.17
CA ARG A 67 1.20 -7.40 12.43
C ARG A 67 2.12 -6.51 13.27
N ARG A 68 1.82 -6.42 14.56
CA ARG A 68 2.62 -5.64 15.53
C ARG A 68 3.62 -6.48 16.30
N ASP A 69 3.45 -7.79 16.33
CA ASP A 69 4.32 -8.73 17.03
C ASP A 69 5.58 -9.12 16.23
N VAL A 70 5.64 -8.75 14.95
CA VAL A 70 6.77 -9.07 14.06
C VAL A 70 6.86 -8.11 12.88
N TYR A 71 8.08 -7.75 12.50
CA TYR A 71 8.40 -7.11 11.21
C TYR A 71 9.53 -7.86 10.51
N ALA A 72 9.77 -7.56 9.23
CA ALA A 72 10.89 -8.12 8.49
C ALA A 72 12.01 -7.10 8.34
N VAL A 73 13.27 -7.56 8.34
CA VAL A 73 14.44 -6.76 8.00
C VAL A 73 15.01 -7.23 6.67
N ARG A 74 15.52 -6.25 5.90
CA ARG A 74 16.28 -6.51 4.69
C ARG A 74 17.71 -6.91 5.05
N TRP A 75 18.20 -8.02 4.48
CA TRP A 75 19.60 -8.41 4.58
C TRP A 75 20.27 -8.41 3.21
N GLU A 76 21.54 -8.02 3.18
CA GLU A 76 22.34 -8.03 1.97
C GLU A 76 23.71 -8.62 2.29
N ASN A 77 24.20 -9.48 1.40
CA ASN A 77 25.51 -10.07 1.50
C ASN A 77 26.42 -9.42 0.46
N ALA A 78 27.19 -8.42 0.88
CA ALA A 78 28.08 -7.65 0.01
C ALA A 78 29.07 -8.52 -0.80
N ARG A 79 29.48 -9.67 -0.26
CA ARG A 79 30.42 -10.58 -0.93
C ARG A 79 29.77 -11.34 -2.11
N THR A 80 28.50 -11.69 -1.98
CA THR A 80 27.80 -12.53 -2.99
C THR A 80 26.80 -11.73 -3.83
N GLY A 81 26.53 -10.48 -3.48
CA GLY A 81 25.45 -9.67 -4.04
C GLY A 81 24.04 -10.17 -3.72
N LYS A 82 23.92 -11.30 -3.00
CA LYS A 82 22.62 -11.86 -2.63
C LYS A 82 21.97 -11.03 -1.56
N SER A 83 20.66 -10.97 -1.62
CA SER A 83 19.90 -10.12 -0.74
C SER A 83 18.50 -10.72 -0.57
N GLY A 84 17.93 -10.65 0.62
CA GLY A 84 16.54 -11.05 0.86
C GLY A 84 15.90 -10.38 2.07
N TRP A 85 14.77 -10.92 2.47
CA TRP A 85 14.03 -10.52 3.66
C TRP A 85 14.03 -11.64 4.69
N MET A 86 14.00 -11.29 5.96
CA MET A 86 13.85 -12.24 7.05
C MET A 86 13.08 -11.60 8.22
N PRO A 87 12.37 -12.38 9.03
CA PRO A 87 11.78 -11.87 10.26
C PRO A 87 12.85 -11.26 11.16
N ALA A 88 12.55 -10.12 11.78
CA ALA A 88 13.37 -9.53 12.81
C ALA A 88 13.26 -10.39 14.07
N VAL A 89 14.39 -10.90 14.55
CA VAL A 89 14.45 -11.84 15.69
C VAL A 89 15.53 -11.41 16.67
N GLU A 90 15.29 -11.67 17.96
CA GLU A 90 16.22 -11.37 19.04
C GLU A 90 17.54 -12.13 18.84
N GLY A 91 18.67 -11.41 18.89
CA GLY A 91 20.01 -11.98 18.66
C GLY A 91 20.31 -12.35 17.20
N GLY A 92 19.47 -11.94 16.24
CA GLY A 92 19.68 -12.16 14.81
C GLY A 92 19.30 -13.57 14.33
N TRP A 93 19.09 -13.69 13.00
CA TRP A 93 18.68 -14.96 12.39
C TRP A 93 19.84 -15.97 12.36
N ARG A 94 19.57 -17.21 12.80
CA ARG A 94 20.52 -18.33 12.75
C ARG A 94 19.82 -19.59 12.24
N LYS A 95 20.47 -20.31 11.33
CA LYS A 95 19.90 -21.48 10.65
C LYS A 95 19.55 -22.62 11.61
N ASP A 96 20.32 -22.81 12.67
CA ASP A 96 20.24 -23.97 13.55
C ASP A 96 19.38 -23.72 14.81
N ARG A 97 18.65 -22.60 14.87
CA ARG A 97 17.79 -22.29 16.03
C ARG A 97 16.43 -22.99 15.85
N PRO A 98 15.96 -23.79 16.82
CA PRO A 98 14.65 -24.42 16.74
C PRO A 98 13.55 -23.36 16.75
N ALA A 99 12.45 -23.62 16.05
CA ALA A 99 11.36 -22.66 15.87
C ALA A 99 10.75 -22.16 17.20
N SER A 100 10.77 -22.99 18.25
CA SER A 100 10.33 -22.64 19.62
C SER A 100 11.14 -21.51 20.25
N ASP A 101 12.39 -21.33 19.84
CA ASP A 101 13.33 -20.41 20.47
C ASP A 101 13.43 -19.09 19.68
N ILE A 102 12.68 -18.99 18.57
CA ILE A 102 12.63 -17.79 17.74
C ILE A 102 11.71 -16.78 18.41
N ARG A 103 12.32 -15.76 19.03
CA ARG A 103 11.62 -14.58 19.55
C ARG A 103 11.62 -13.49 18.49
N HIS A 104 10.46 -13.18 17.94
CA HIS A 104 10.29 -12.07 17.00
C HIS A 104 10.38 -10.71 17.71
N LEU A 105 10.91 -9.72 17.01
CA LEU A 105 10.93 -8.33 17.48
C LEU A 105 9.66 -7.61 17.03
N PRO A 106 8.99 -6.86 17.93
CA PRO A 106 7.75 -6.18 17.61
C PRO A 106 7.97 -5.01 16.66
N LEU A 107 6.94 -4.68 15.89
CA LEU A 107 6.90 -3.48 15.05
C LEU A 107 6.50 -2.28 15.91
N THR A 108 7.50 -1.54 16.42
CA THR A 108 7.29 -0.39 17.30
C THR A 108 7.28 0.94 16.53
N PRO A 109 6.77 2.04 17.12
CA PRO A 109 6.85 3.37 16.52
C PRO A 109 8.30 3.79 16.17
N GLU A 110 9.29 3.38 16.96
CA GLU A 110 10.70 3.67 16.72
C GLU A 110 11.21 2.94 15.47
N VAL A 111 10.79 1.69 15.26
CA VAL A 111 11.12 0.93 14.04
C VAL A 111 10.51 1.58 12.81
N LEU A 112 9.26 2.05 12.91
CA LEU A 112 8.59 2.80 11.84
C LEU A 112 9.29 4.14 11.56
N ALA A 113 9.68 4.87 12.60
CA ALA A 113 10.44 6.11 12.46
C ALA A 113 11.77 5.85 11.74
N ALA A 114 12.53 4.85 12.18
CA ALA A 114 13.81 4.44 11.58
C ALA A 114 13.64 4.01 10.11
N HIS A 115 12.49 3.43 9.74
CA HIS A 115 12.17 3.14 8.36
C HIS A 115 11.95 4.42 7.52
N LEU A 116 11.16 5.36 8.04
CA LEU A 116 10.80 6.61 7.38
C LEU A 116 11.97 7.60 7.27
N THR A 117 12.94 7.55 8.19
CA THR A 117 14.22 8.30 8.12
C THR A 117 15.22 7.63 7.19
N GLY A 118 15.13 6.31 7.05
CA GLY A 118 15.91 5.50 6.13
C GLY A 118 17.07 4.76 6.77
N ASP A 119 17.07 4.64 8.10
CA ASP A 119 18.06 3.91 8.90
C ASP A 119 17.90 2.40 8.71
N VAL A 120 16.65 1.94 8.58
CA VAL A 120 16.30 0.54 8.28
C VAL A 120 15.36 0.47 7.08
N HIS A 121 15.32 -0.67 6.39
CA HIS A 121 14.26 -1.00 5.45
C HIS A 121 13.53 -2.22 5.99
N ILE A 122 12.26 -2.02 6.35
CA ILE A 122 11.42 -3.06 6.93
C ILE A 122 10.46 -3.65 5.89
N GLY A 123 9.99 -4.86 6.15
CA GLY A 123 8.85 -5.46 5.48
C GLY A 123 7.69 -5.64 6.44
N LEU A 124 6.47 -5.51 5.94
CA LEU A 124 5.22 -5.62 6.69
C LEU A 124 4.55 -6.96 6.41
N TYR A 125 4.01 -7.57 7.45
CA TYR A 125 3.17 -8.77 7.36
C TYR A 125 1.69 -8.35 7.42
N PRO A 126 0.95 -8.35 6.28
CA PRO A 126 -0.44 -7.89 6.22
C PRO A 126 -1.42 -8.73 7.05
N MET A 127 -1.10 -9.99 7.28
CA MET A 127 -2.04 -10.96 7.84
C MET A 127 -2.15 -10.83 9.35
N LEU A 128 -3.23 -10.21 9.80
CA LEU A 128 -3.56 -10.02 11.22
C LEU A 128 -4.11 -11.32 11.83
N PRO A 129 -4.09 -11.45 13.17
CA PRO A 129 -4.79 -12.54 13.87
C PRO A 129 -6.27 -12.63 13.46
N GLY A 130 -6.80 -13.86 13.38
CA GLY A 130 -8.18 -14.09 12.95
C GLY A 130 -8.38 -13.97 11.43
N ASP A 131 -7.31 -14.14 10.64
CA ASP A 131 -7.34 -14.14 9.17
C ASP A 131 -7.87 -12.83 8.58
N GLN A 132 -7.48 -11.71 9.18
CA GLN A 132 -7.89 -10.36 8.76
C GLN A 132 -6.74 -9.57 8.11
N THR A 133 -7.08 -8.51 7.40
CA THR A 133 -6.14 -7.52 6.85
C THR A 133 -6.76 -6.13 6.82
N CYS A 134 -5.93 -5.08 6.94
CA CYS A 134 -6.38 -3.68 6.81
C CYS A 134 -6.22 -3.13 5.38
N TRP A 135 -5.50 -3.83 4.52
CA TRP A 135 -5.24 -3.41 3.16
C TRP A 135 -4.99 -4.61 2.24
N LEU A 136 -5.05 -4.35 0.94
CA LEU A 136 -4.67 -5.26 -0.13
C LEU A 136 -3.63 -4.57 -1.01
N ALA A 137 -2.55 -5.25 -1.36
CA ALA A 137 -1.61 -4.77 -2.38
C ALA A 137 -1.50 -5.77 -3.52
N ALA A 138 -1.58 -5.30 -4.76
CA ALA A 138 -1.26 -6.07 -5.96
C ALA A 138 0.15 -5.73 -6.43
N ASP A 139 0.98 -6.73 -6.62
CA ASP A 139 2.38 -6.62 -6.97
C ASP A 139 2.58 -6.83 -8.47
N PHE A 140 3.30 -5.91 -9.10
CA PHE A 140 3.62 -5.94 -10.52
C PHE A 140 5.13 -5.79 -10.71
N ASP A 141 5.73 -6.78 -11.35
CA ASP A 141 7.17 -6.85 -11.57
C ASP A 141 7.52 -6.98 -13.07
N GLY A 142 8.63 -6.34 -13.44
CA GLY A 142 9.17 -6.36 -14.81
C GLY A 142 8.88 -5.10 -15.62
N HIS A 143 9.37 -5.09 -16.86
CA HIS A 143 9.49 -3.88 -17.68
C HIS A 143 8.17 -3.17 -18.02
N ALA A 144 7.03 -3.88 -17.98
CA ALA A 144 5.71 -3.32 -18.24
C ALA A 144 4.86 -3.16 -16.96
N ALA A 145 5.46 -3.32 -15.78
CA ALA A 145 4.74 -3.31 -14.50
C ALA A 145 3.91 -2.06 -14.29
N MET A 146 4.43 -0.88 -14.63
CA MET A 146 3.69 0.39 -14.50
C MET A 146 2.42 0.42 -15.36
N LEU A 147 2.48 -0.11 -16.59
CA LEU A 147 1.31 -0.15 -17.48
C LEU A 147 0.24 -1.12 -16.97
N ASP A 148 0.66 -2.28 -16.50
CA ASP A 148 -0.24 -3.29 -15.93
C ASP A 148 -0.86 -2.81 -14.61
N ALA A 149 -0.07 -2.16 -13.75
CA ALA A 149 -0.53 -1.53 -12.52
C ALA A 149 -1.53 -0.39 -12.79
N LEU A 150 -1.31 0.44 -13.81
CA LEU A 150 -2.26 1.49 -14.22
C LEU A 150 -3.59 0.91 -14.73
N ALA A 151 -3.56 -0.22 -15.44
CA ALA A 151 -4.78 -0.91 -15.86
C ALA A 151 -5.55 -1.46 -14.66
N TYR A 152 -4.85 -2.05 -13.69
CA TYR A 152 -5.43 -2.51 -12.43
C TYR A 152 -6.00 -1.35 -11.60
N LEU A 153 -5.29 -0.23 -11.51
CA LEU A 153 -5.76 1.00 -10.87
C LEU A 153 -7.05 1.53 -11.54
N LYS A 154 -7.11 1.48 -12.87
CA LYS A 154 -8.31 1.87 -13.63
C LYS A 154 -9.49 0.94 -13.33
N ALA A 155 -9.26 -0.37 -13.24
CA ALA A 155 -10.27 -1.34 -12.82
C ALA A 155 -10.78 -1.05 -11.40
N ALA A 156 -9.87 -0.79 -10.46
CA ALA A 156 -10.22 -0.44 -9.08
C ALA A 156 -11.11 0.80 -9.01
N ARG A 157 -10.74 1.87 -9.74
CA ARG A 157 -11.53 3.10 -9.83
C ARG A 157 -12.91 2.87 -10.44
N ALA A 158 -13.00 2.07 -11.50
CA ALA A 158 -14.28 1.73 -12.13
C ALA A 158 -15.21 0.95 -11.18
N ALA A 159 -14.64 0.13 -10.29
CA ALA A 159 -15.37 -0.59 -9.24
C ALA A 159 -15.65 0.26 -7.99
N GLY A 160 -15.28 1.55 -7.98
CA GLY A 160 -15.44 2.44 -6.82
C GLY A 160 -14.47 2.19 -5.67
N ALA A 161 -13.44 1.36 -5.87
CA ALA A 161 -12.41 1.11 -4.86
C ALA A 161 -11.36 2.23 -4.87
N SER A 162 -11.11 2.81 -3.70
CA SER A 162 -10.02 3.78 -3.51
C SER A 162 -8.68 3.04 -3.50
N ALA A 163 -7.91 3.24 -4.57
CA ALA A 163 -6.62 2.58 -4.78
C ALA A 163 -5.51 3.61 -5.02
N ALA A 164 -4.31 3.33 -4.50
CA ALA A 164 -3.11 4.16 -4.61
C ALA A 164 -1.98 3.38 -5.30
N LEU A 165 -1.28 4.03 -6.22
CA LEU A 165 -0.20 3.44 -6.98
C LEU A 165 1.14 3.81 -6.33
N GLU A 166 1.99 2.83 -6.07
CA GLU A 166 3.34 3.02 -5.53
C GLU A 166 4.39 2.49 -6.51
N VAL A 167 5.44 3.27 -6.75
CA VAL A 167 6.65 2.79 -7.43
C VAL A 167 7.42 1.90 -6.46
N SER A 168 7.66 0.64 -6.83
CA SER A 168 8.36 -0.30 -5.94
C SER A 168 9.79 0.16 -5.62
N ARG A 169 10.42 -0.52 -4.67
CA ARG A 169 11.85 -0.33 -4.32
C ARG A 169 12.79 -0.49 -5.52
N SER A 170 12.49 -1.37 -6.48
CA SER A 170 13.38 -1.59 -7.63
C SER A 170 13.35 -0.43 -8.63
N GLY A 171 12.33 0.43 -8.55
CA GLY A 171 12.07 1.50 -9.53
C GLY A 171 11.45 1.00 -10.85
N ILE A 172 11.41 -0.31 -11.07
CA ILE A 172 10.84 -0.93 -12.28
C ILE A 172 9.46 -1.50 -11.99
N GLY A 173 9.32 -2.19 -10.86
CA GLY A 173 8.04 -2.74 -10.40
C GLY A 173 7.13 -1.68 -9.81
N ALA A 174 5.87 -2.02 -9.59
CA ALA A 174 4.86 -1.16 -8.98
C ALA A 174 3.91 -1.98 -8.09
N HIS A 175 3.37 -1.33 -7.07
CA HIS A 175 2.34 -1.91 -6.23
C HIS A 175 1.07 -1.05 -6.30
N VAL A 176 -0.11 -1.69 -6.37
CA VAL A 176 -1.39 -1.00 -6.23
C VAL A 176 -2.03 -1.38 -4.90
N TRP A 177 -2.19 -0.38 -4.03
CA TRP A 177 -2.68 -0.51 -2.66
C TRP A 177 -4.15 -0.11 -2.55
N ILE A 178 -4.96 -0.91 -1.86
CA ILE A 178 -6.34 -0.61 -1.48
C ILE A 178 -6.41 -0.66 0.05
N PHE A 179 -6.87 0.43 0.65
CA PHE A 179 -6.96 0.56 2.12
C PHE A 179 -8.42 0.42 2.56
N PHE A 180 -8.66 -0.44 3.55
CA PHE A 180 -10.00 -0.64 4.13
C PHE A 180 -10.14 0.23 5.38
N THR A 181 -11.35 0.72 5.66
CA THR A 181 -11.62 1.56 6.84
C THR A 181 -11.54 0.83 8.18
N GLY A 182 -11.35 -0.49 8.15
CA GLY A 182 -11.08 -1.37 9.29
C GLY A 182 -10.66 -2.76 8.80
N PRO A 183 -10.30 -3.68 9.72
CA PRO A 183 -9.93 -5.04 9.36
C PRO A 183 -11.07 -5.76 8.64
N VAL A 184 -10.75 -6.40 7.52
CA VAL A 184 -11.65 -7.28 6.75
C VAL A 184 -11.05 -8.68 6.65
N PRO A 185 -11.86 -9.73 6.42
CA PRO A 185 -11.31 -11.06 6.14
C PRO A 185 -10.34 -11.02 4.95
N ALA A 186 -9.18 -11.65 5.10
CA ALA A 186 -8.15 -11.71 4.05
C ALA A 186 -8.71 -12.38 2.77
N ALA A 187 -9.57 -13.37 2.92
CA ALA A 187 -10.30 -14.00 1.81
C ALA A 187 -11.12 -12.99 1.00
N THR A 188 -11.89 -12.13 1.66
CA THR A 188 -12.69 -11.10 1.00
C THR A 188 -11.81 -10.09 0.26
N ALA A 189 -10.72 -9.64 0.89
CA ALA A 189 -9.76 -8.74 0.25
C ALA A 189 -9.13 -9.37 -1.00
N ARG A 190 -8.72 -10.65 -0.93
CA ARG A 190 -8.14 -11.37 -2.07
C ARG A 190 -9.15 -11.64 -3.19
N GLN A 191 -10.41 -11.89 -2.86
CA GLN A 191 -11.48 -12.02 -3.85
C GLN A 191 -11.69 -10.71 -4.61
N LEU A 192 -11.73 -9.58 -3.91
CA LEU A 192 -11.76 -8.25 -4.53
C LEU A 192 -10.56 -8.08 -5.47
N GLY A 193 -9.34 -8.35 -4.99
CA GLY A 193 -8.13 -8.21 -5.81
C GLY A 193 -8.15 -9.06 -7.07
N THR A 194 -8.57 -10.31 -6.93
CA THR A 194 -8.67 -11.26 -8.05
C THR A 194 -9.71 -10.81 -9.07
N ALA A 195 -10.85 -10.29 -8.62
CA ALA A 195 -11.86 -9.72 -9.50
C ALA A 195 -11.30 -8.50 -10.27
N LEU A 196 -10.55 -7.62 -9.59
CA LEU A 196 -9.91 -6.47 -10.23
C LEU A 196 -8.85 -6.86 -11.27
N VAL A 197 -8.10 -7.95 -11.07
CA VAL A 197 -7.21 -8.51 -12.11
C VAL A 197 -8.01 -8.88 -13.36
N ARG A 198 -9.16 -9.56 -13.19
CA ARG A 198 -10.03 -9.95 -14.32
C ARG A 198 -10.59 -8.74 -15.06
N GLU A 199 -11.07 -7.73 -14.32
CA GLU A 199 -11.57 -6.48 -14.90
C GLU A 199 -10.48 -5.71 -15.63
N ALA A 200 -9.26 -5.67 -15.10
CA ALA A 200 -8.13 -5.03 -15.76
C ALA A 200 -7.78 -5.71 -17.09
N ILE A 201 -7.79 -7.05 -17.13
CA ILE A 201 -7.62 -7.82 -18.37
C ILE A 201 -8.73 -7.50 -19.37
N ALA A 202 -9.99 -7.42 -18.92
CA ALA A 202 -11.12 -7.07 -19.77
C ALA A 202 -10.99 -5.65 -20.37
N ILE A 203 -10.61 -4.66 -19.54
CA ILE A 203 -10.39 -3.26 -19.96
C ILE A 203 -9.27 -3.16 -21.01
N ARG A 204 -8.25 -4.02 -20.93
CA ARG A 204 -7.16 -4.08 -21.92
C ARG A 204 -7.51 -4.85 -23.19
N GLY A 205 -8.77 -5.20 -23.40
CA GLY A 205 -9.18 -5.97 -24.57
C GLY A 205 -8.70 -7.42 -24.53
N ARG A 206 -8.69 -8.03 -23.34
CA ARG A 206 -8.24 -9.41 -23.08
C ARG A 206 -6.73 -9.65 -23.27
N MET A 207 -5.92 -8.60 -23.19
CA MET A 207 -4.46 -8.76 -23.07
C MET A 207 -4.09 -9.13 -21.63
N ASP A 208 -3.20 -10.12 -21.48
CA ASP A 208 -2.73 -10.58 -20.18
C ASP A 208 -1.98 -9.47 -19.42
N LEU A 209 -2.17 -9.45 -18.09
CA LEU A 209 -1.34 -8.69 -17.15
C LEU A 209 -0.05 -9.47 -16.87
N ARG A 210 0.85 -9.51 -17.84
CA ARG A 210 2.09 -10.32 -17.78
C ARG A 210 3.03 -9.93 -16.65
N CYS A 211 2.94 -8.70 -16.16
CA CYS A 211 3.75 -8.24 -15.04
C CYS A 211 3.08 -8.46 -13.68
N TYR A 212 1.83 -8.92 -13.61
CA TYR A 212 1.22 -9.25 -12.32
C TYR A 212 1.92 -10.47 -11.70
N ASP A 213 2.43 -10.30 -10.47
CA ASP A 213 3.09 -11.36 -9.69
C ASP A 213 2.09 -11.99 -8.71
N ARG A 214 1.61 -11.22 -7.73
CA ARG A 214 0.75 -11.73 -6.65
C ARG A 214 -0.01 -10.64 -5.90
N LEU A 215 -0.91 -11.08 -5.02
CA LEU A 215 -1.57 -10.24 -4.01
C LEU A 215 -0.90 -10.38 -2.64
N PHE A 216 -1.02 -9.32 -1.83
CA PHE A 216 -0.67 -9.25 -0.42
C PHE A 216 -1.90 -8.80 0.39
N PRO A 217 -2.38 -9.58 1.38
CA PRO A 217 -1.90 -10.91 1.77
C PRO A 217 -2.01 -11.95 0.63
N SER A 218 -1.09 -12.92 0.60
CA SER A 218 -1.02 -13.93 -0.48
C SER A 218 -1.90 -15.16 -0.20
N GLN A 219 -2.36 -15.31 1.04
CA GLN A 219 -3.19 -16.42 1.48
C GLN A 219 -4.45 -15.92 2.21
N ASP A 220 -5.48 -16.77 2.25
CA ASP A 220 -6.78 -16.47 2.89
C ASP A 220 -6.75 -16.65 4.40
N VAL A 221 -5.87 -17.52 4.88
CA VAL A 221 -5.74 -17.91 6.29
C VAL A 221 -4.27 -17.91 6.68
N LEU A 222 -3.97 -17.58 7.94
CA LEU A 222 -2.62 -17.65 8.46
C LEU A 222 -2.26 -19.12 8.68
N PRO A 223 -1.29 -19.67 7.92
CA PRO A 223 -0.79 -21.00 8.25
C PRO A 223 -0.20 -20.93 9.65
N GLY A 224 -0.54 -21.88 10.53
CA GLY A 224 -0.07 -21.92 11.92
C GLY A 224 1.47 -22.03 12.09
N ARG A 225 2.25 -21.88 11.02
CA ARG A 225 3.71 -21.84 11.01
C ARG A 225 4.18 -20.49 10.46
N GLY A 226 4.82 -19.69 11.32
CA GLY A 226 5.54 -18.48 10.94
C GLY A 226 4.68 -17.21 10.77
N PRO A 227 5.31 -16.08 10.39
CA PRO A 227 4.66 -14.79 10.35
C PRO A 227 3.75 -14.56 9.12
N GLY A 228 3.88 -15.40 8.09
CA GLY A 228 3.20 -15.26 6.80
C GLY A 228 4.09 -14.62 5.73
N ASN A 229 3.49 -14.21 4.61
CA ASN A 229 4.13 -13.48 3.53
C ASN A 229 4.31 -11.98 3.90
N LEU A 230 5.37 -11.35 3.39
CA LEU A 230 5.67 -9.94 3.64
C LEU A 230 5.75 -9.13 2.35
N ILE A 231 5.43 -7.85 2.42
CA ILE A 231 5.72 -6.86 1.39
C ILE A 231 6.75 -5.85 1.92
N ALA A 232 7.62 -5.34 1.05
CA ALA A 232 8.52 -4.24 1.42
C ALA A 232 7.68 -3.02 1.83
N ALA A 233 7.99 -2.41 2.97
CA ALA A 233 7.22 -1.27 3.45
C ALA A 233 7.50 -0.03 2.56
N PRO A 234 6.46 0.69 2.12
CA PRO A 234 6.65 1.86 1.25
C PRO A 234 7.13 3.06 2.05
N LEU A 235 7.57 4.10 1.34
CA LEU A 235 8.04 5.38 1.89
C LEU A 235 9.36 5.32 2.69
N GLN A 236 10.24 4.36 2.40
CA GLN A 236 11.54 4.25 3.06
C GLN A 236 12.42 5.49 2.79
N GLY A 237 13.02 6.05 3.85
CA GLY A 237 13.61 7.39 3.78
C GLY A 237 14.70 7.61 2.71
N LYS A 238 15.55 6.60 2.44
CA LYS A 238 16.58 6.66 1.39
C LYS A 238 16.00 6.34 0.02
N SER A 239 15.16 5.31 -0.10
CA SER A 239 14.48 4.93 -1.35
C SER A 239 13.65 6.09 -1.92
N ARG A 240 12.91 6.82 -1.08
CA ARG A 240 12.14 8.01 -1.50
C ARG A 240 13.01 9.10 -2.12
N LYS A 241 14.20 9.35 -1.55
CA LYS A 241 15.15 10.34 -2.11
C LYS A 241 15.66 9.94 -3.49
N LEU A 242 15.61 8.65 -3.81
CA LEU A 242 15.94 8.08 -5.11
C LEU A 242 14.72 7.90 -6.02
N GLY A 243 13.55 8.44 -5.65
CA GLY A 243 12.32 8.35 -6.46
C GLY A 243 11.60 7.00 -6.40
N THR A 244 11.96 6.13 -5.45
CA THR A 244 11.35 4.79 -5.29
C THR A 244 10.58 4.68 -3.97
N THR A 245 9.70 3.69 -3.84
CA THR A 245 8.78 3.53 -2.70
C THR A 245 7.84 4.71 -2.49
N LEU A 246 7.51 5.45 -3.55
CA LEU A 246 6.68 6.65 -3.53
C LEU A 246 5.33 6.39 -4.18
N PHE A 247 4.29 7.04 -3.66
CA PHE A 247 2.96 7.03 -4.25
C PHE A 247 2.82 8.08 -5.34
N LEU A 248 2.10 7.73 -6.42
CA LEU A 248 1.82 8.56 -7.61
C LEU A 248 0.37 9.06 -7.64
#